data_AF-A0A4Y2M6C7-F1
#
_entry.id   AF-A0A4Y2M6C7-F1
#
_cell.length_a   1.000
_cell.length_b   1.000
_cell.length_c   1.000
_cell.angle_alpha   90.00
_cell.angle_beta   90.00
_cell.angle_gamma   90.00
#
_symmetry.space_group_name_H-M   'P 1'
#
loop_
_entity.id
_entity.type
_entity.pdbx_description
1 polymer ?
#
loop_
_entity_poly.entity_id
_entity_poly.type
_entity_poly.pdbx_seq_one_letter_code
_entity_poly.pdbx_strand_id
1 'polypeptide(L)'
;MGREFGRPDLFVTFTCNPTWVDILNVLERQQCPEDRPDVVARVFKMKLTELLDVCECRATRSHCRSNTFSYINSPCMREGVCIKQYPKEFREKTEEDINGYPIYQRNCTESIRVGTHYLDNGWVVPYNPWLSKKFNAPINVKVCASIKCVKYLYKYVYKGHDAASRRFENDNTLDHDEILSLLDGRYVSAPEAMWRLNEFNISGKSHTVVLLVVHLPDQQATVYQDGLEEETVARAATRQTTLTAWFEPNKNDQDSHNYLYTDIPHYYIFNTSAMKWQKRQRGGEQVIGRMPVVSIQDSERHYLRLLFLRKLGAVSFDDLKTVDGIVCNTFQQACEMQGLLEGDQHWYEILNEAIQT
;
A
#
# COMPACT_ATOMS: atom_id res chain seq x y z
N MET A 1 3.84 8.56 -1.96
CA MET A 1 4.52 7.41 -2.61
C MET A 1 4.75 7.60 -4.11
N GLY A 2 3.95 7.09 -5.05
CA GLY A 2 4.30 7.19 -6.48
C GLY A 2 4.48 8.63 -7.03
N ARG A 3 3.72 9.59 -6.50
CA ARG A 3 3.83 11.02 -6.85
C ARG A 3 5.00 11.76 -6.19
N GLU A 4 5.65 11.16 -5.20
CA GLU A 4 6.48 11.87 -4.22
C GLU A 4 7.88 11.24 -4.08
N PHE A 5 7.94 9.91 -4.12
CA PHE A 5 9.15 9.09 -4.08
C PHE A 5 9.47 8.46 -5.43
N GLY A 6 8.70 8.77 -6.46
CA GLY A 6 8.79 8.10 -7.75
C GLY A 6 8.33 6.64 -7.70
N ARG A 7 8.65 5.90 -8.77
CA ARG A 7 8.37 4.48 -8.87
C ARG A 7 9.50 3.73 -8.15
N PRO A 8 9.20 2.75 -7.28
CA PRO A 8 10.25 1.94 -6.67
C PRO A 8 11.02 1.19 -7.76
N ASP A 9 12.34 1.13 -7.66
CA ASP A 9 13.19 0.46 -8.66
C ASP A 9 13.31 -1.05 -8.43
N LEU A 10 13.39 -1.45 -7.15
CA LEU A 10 13.69 -2.82 -6.73
C LEU A 10 12.71 -3.31 -5.66
N PHE A 11 12.40 -4.61 -5.71
CA PHE A 11 11.70 -5.36 -4.69
C PHE A 11 12.58 -6.50 -4.19
N VAL A 12 12.96 -6.45 -2.91
CA VAL A 12 13.87 -7.42 -2.29
C VAL A 12 13.11 -8.26 -1.27
N THR A 13 13.22 -9.58 -1.38
CA THR A 13 12.75 -10.52 -0.36
C THR A 13 13.95 -11.20 0.28
N PHE A 14 14.03 -11.18 1.61
CA PHE A 14 15.08 -11.79 2.40
C PHE A 14 14.46 -12.83 3.35
N THR A 15 14.85 -14.09 3.17
CA THR A 15 14.43 -15.18 4.05
C THR A 15 15.52 -15.49 5.06
N CYS A 16 15.16 -15.62 6.34
CA CYS A 16 16.08 -16.03 7.40
C CYS A 16 16.68 -17.41 7.08
N ASN A 17 17.99 -17.57 7.30
CA ASN A 17 18.63 -18.88 7.27
C ASN A 17 18.83 -19.38 8.71
N PRO A 18 18.13 -20.46 9.14
CA PRO A 18 18.26 -20.99 10.50
C PRO A 18 19.66 -21.56 10.79
N THR A 19 20.48 -21.82 9.76
CA THR A 19 21.83 -22.38 9.91
C THR A 19 22.92 -21.31 10.05
N TRP A 20 22.57 -20.05 10.29
CA TRP A 20 23.58 -19.03 10.56
C TRP A 20 24.37 -19.37 11.82
N VAL A 21 25.70 -19.23 11.75
CA VAL A 21 26.60 -19.49 12.89
C VAL A 21 26.22 -18.65 14.11
N ASP A 22 25.71 -17.44 13.88
CA ASP A 22 25.22 -16.54 14.93
C ASP A 22 24.03 -17.13 15.71
N ILE A 23 23.21 -17.99 15.08
CA ILE A 23 22.13 -18.73 15.72
C ILE A 23 22.72 -19.97 16.39
N LEU A 24 23.45 -20.79 15.63
CA LEU A 24 23.93 -22.11 16.07
C LEU A 24 24.89 -22.03 17.27
N ASN A 25 25.69 -20.97 17.39
CA ASN A 25 26.61 -20.79 18.52
C ASN A 25 25.90 -20.48 19.84
N VAL A 26 24.63 -20.06 19.81
CA VAL A 26 23.83 -19.70 20.98
C VAL A 26 22.95 -20.87 21.43
N LEU A 27 22.69 -21.84 20.55
CA LEU A 27 21.88 -23.00 20.87
C LEU A 27 22.61 -23.93 21.84
N GLU A 28 21.90 -24.41 22.85
CA GLU A 28 22.41 -25.41 23.77
C GLU A 28 22.44 -26.80 23.11
N ARG A 29 23.14 -27.76 23.75
CA ARG A 29 23.17 -29.14 23.25
C ARG A 29 21.76 -29.68 23.09
N GLN A 30 21.44 -30.15 21.87
CA GLN A 30 20.13 -30.70 21.43
C GLN A 30 19.05 -29.68 21.05
N GLN A 31 19.27 -28.37 21.19
CA GLN A 31 18.32 -27.37 20.70
C GLN A 31 18.42 -27.21 19.18
N CYS A 32 17.27 -27.04 18.53
CA CYS A 32 17.17 -26.63 17.14
C CYS A 32 16.76 -25.15 17.04
N PRO A 33 17.04 -24.46 15.91
CA PRO A 33 16.64 -23.07 15.71
C PRO A 33 15.14 -22.80 15.95
N GLU A 34 14.29 -23.78 15.65
CA GLU A 34 12.84 -23.73 15.86
C GLU A 34 12.46 -23.63 17.34
N ASP A 35 13.30 -24.15 18.24
CA ASP A 35 13.08 -24.12 19.70
C ASP A 35 13.43 -22.75 20.30
N ARG A 36 14.22 -21.94 19.58
CA ARG A 36 14.71 -20.62 20.01
C ARG A 36 14.32 -19.50 19.05
N PRO A 37 13.00 -19.27 18.83
CA PRO A 37 12.52 -18.23 17.93
C PRO A 37 12.96 -16.82 18.35
N ASP A 38 13.29 -16.62 19.62
CA ASP A 38 13.84 -15.38 20.17
C ASP A 38 15.23 -15.07 19.60
N VAL A 39 16.11 -16.08 19.52
CA VAL A 39 17.45 -15.98 18.93
C VAL A 39 17.33 -15.77 17.43
N VAL A 40 16.48 -16.56 16.75
CA VAL A 40 16.25 -16.44 15.31
C VAL A 40 15.78 -15.04 14.94
N ALA A 41 14.79 -14.48 15.64
CA ALA A 41 14.26 -13.14 15.36
C ALA A 41 15.33 -12.05 15.56
N ARG A 42 16.14 -12.14 16.61
CA ARG A 42 17.22 -11.19 16.90
C ARG A 42 18.33 -11.24 15.85
N VAL A 43 18.79 -12.44 15.49
CA VAL A 43 19.81 -12.59 14.44
C VAL A 43 19.28 -12.10 13.10
N PHE A 44 18.05 -12.45 12.74
CA PHE A 44 17.42 -11.95 11.52
C PHE A 44 17.34 -10.42 11.51
N LYS A 45 16.97 -9.79 12.63
CA LYS A 45 16.95 -8.32 12.74
C LYS A 45 18.33 -7.69 12.51
N MET A 46 19.41 -8.29 13.02
CA MET A 46 20.78 -7.83 12.77
C MET A 46 21.14 -7.92 11.29
N LYS A 47 20.92 -9.08 10.65
CA LYS A 47 21.20 -9.27 9.21
C LYS A 47 20.34 -8.37 8.33
N LEU A 48 19.07 -8.16 8.69
CA LEU A 48 18.17 -7.25 7.97
C LEU A 48 18.69 -5.81 8.02
N THR A 49 19.20 -5.36 9.16
CA THR A 49 19.77 -4.01 9.30
C THR A 49 21.01 -3.85 8.41
N GLU A 50 21.91 -4.84 8.41
CA GLU A 50 23.08 -4.84 7.50
C GLU A 50 22.66 -4.85 6.01
N LEU A 51 21.59 -5.56 5.65
CA LEU A 51 21.06 -5.55 4.27
C LEU A 51 20.54 -4.17 3.87
N LEU A 52 19.90 -3.43 4.78
CA LEU A 52 19.41 -2.09 4.51
C LEU A 52 20.57 -1.12 4.24
N ASP A 53 21.62 -1.15 5.07
CA ASP A 53 22.82 -0.33 4.88
C ASP A 53 23.47 -0.58 3.50
N VAL A 54 23.57 -1.86 3.12
CA VAL A 54 24.08 -2.28 1.80
C VAL A 54 23.24 -1.72 0.64
N CYS A 55 21.91 -1.65 0.82
CA CYS A 55 21.02 -1.11 -0.21
C CYS A 55 21.13 0.42 -0.32
N GLU A 56 21.32 1.14 0.80
CA GLU A 56 21.43 2.60 0.82
C GLU A 56 22.74 3.11 0.21
N CYS A 57 23.85 2.37 0.33
CA CYS A 57 25.16 2.75 -0.21
C CYS A 57 25.30 2.68 -1.75
N ARG A 58 24.21 2.66 -2.53
CA ARG A 58 24.17 2.64 -4.02
C ARG A 58 24.92 1.46 -4.71
N ALA A 59 25.21 0.38 -4.00
CA ALA A 59 26.09 -0.69 -4.51
C ALA A 59 25.37 -1.87 -5.22
N THR A 60 24.06 -1.80 -5.52
CA THR A 60 23.34 -2.92 -6.16
C THR A 60 23.00 -2.68 -7.63
N ARG A 61 23.94 -2.13 -8.42
CA ARG A 61 23.98 -2.35 -9.88
C ARG A 61 24.81 -3.60 -10.19
N SER A 62 24.41 -4.74 -9.66
CA SER A 62 25.10 -6.01 -9.92
C SER A 62 24.17 -6.98 -10.63
N HIS A 63 24.60 -7.46 -11.79
CA HIS A 63 23.94 -8.47 -12.62
C HIS A 63 23.61 -9.72 -11.79
N CYS A 64 22.35 -10.16 -11.85
CA CYS A 64 21.92 -11.46 -11.35
C CYS A 64 22.70 -12.57 -12.11
N ARG A 65 23.38 -13.47 -11.41
CA ARG A 65 23.86 -14.77 -11.96
C ARG A 65 23.20 -15.92 -11.19
N SER A 66 23.47 -17.18 -11.54
CA SER A 66 22.67 -18.44 -11.34
C SER A 66 23.25 -19.43 -10.27
N ASN A 67 22.42 -19.95 -9.32
CA ASN A 67 22.71 -21.00 -8.30
C ASN A 67 21.48 -21.48 -7.47
N THR A 68 20.27 -21.45 -8.02
CA THR A 68 19.16 -22.22 -7.43
C THR A 68 18.43 -22.98 -8.51
N PHE A 69 18.53 -24.31 -8.51
CA PHE A 69 17.90 -25.17 -9.51
C PHE A 69 16.49 -25.57 -9.08
N SER A 70 15.53 -25.47 -10.00
CA SER A 70 14.29 -26.24 -9.93
C SER A 70 14.55 -27.61 -10.55
N TYR A 71 14.24 -28.69 -9.85
CA TYR A 71 14.50 -30.08 -10.29
C TYR A 71 13.23 -30.92 -10.23
N ILE A 72 13.25 -32.12 -10.83
CA ILE A 72 12.07 -32.96 -11.05
C ILE A 72 11.32 -33.41 -9.78
N ASN A 73 12.00 -33.37 -8.62
CA ASN A 73 11.40 -33.65 -7.30
C ASN A 73 11.18 -32.39 -6.46
N SER A 74 11.28 -31.19 -7.06
CA SER A 74 10.96 -29.95 -6.36
C SER A 74 9.47 -29.91 -6.00
N PRO A 75 9.07 -29.28 -4.86
CA PRO A 75 7.66 -29.18 -4.46
C PRO A 75 6.74 -28.50 -5.50
N CYS A 76 7.33 -27.79 -6.46
CA CYS A 76 6.63 -27.14 -7.55
C CYS A 76 6.31 -28.07 -8.74
N MET A 77 6.77 -29.32 -8.75
CA MET A 77 6.49 -30.26 -9.82
C MET A 77 5.15 -30.96 -9.57
N ARG A 78 4.22 -30.87 -10.53
CA ARG A 78 2.95 -31.62 -10.53
C ARG A 78 2.82 -32.32 -11.88
N GLU A 79 2.61 -33.64 -11.85
CA GLU A 79 2.43 -34.45 -13.07
C GLU A 79 3.58 -34.29 -14.07
N GLY A 80 4.83 -34.19 -13.58
CA GLY A 80 6.01 -34.00 -14.43
C GLY A 80 6.20 -32.60 -14.99
N VAL A 81 5.28 -31.67 -14.71
CA VAL A 81 5.35 -30.26 -15.15
C VAL A 81 5.56 -29.35 -13.95
N CYS A 82 6.48 -28.40 -14.07
CA CYS A 82 6.67 -27.39 -13.05
C CYS A 82 5.49 -26.40 -13.06
N ILE A 83 4.78 -26.22 -11.95
CA ILE A 83 3.72 -25.19 -11.81
C ILE A 83 4.28 -23.77 -11.96
N LYS A 84 5.60 -23.59 -11.83
CA LYS A 84 6.32 -22.32 -12.06
C LYS A 84 6.86 -22.20 -13.48
N GLN A 85 6.53 -23.17 -14.35
CA GLN A 85 6.88 -23.23 -15.77
C GLN A 85 8.40 -23.20 -16.01
N TYR A 86 9.12 -24.04 -15.26
CA TYR A 86 10.52 -24.37 -15.56
C TYR A 86 10.58 -25.64 -16.42
N PRO A 87 11.54 -25.74 -17.36
CA PRO A 87 12.57 -24.74 -17.66
C PRO A 87 12.00 -23.52 -18.40
N LYS A 88 12.59 -22.35 -18.17
CA LYS A 88 12.24 -21.11 -18.86
C LYS A 88 13.02 -20.99 -20.18
N GLU A 89 12.39 -20.40 -21.18
CA GLU A 89 13.01 -20.12 -22.48
C GLU A 89 14.27 -19.26 -22.35
N PHE A 90 15.24 -19.51 -23.22
CA PHE A 90 16.42 -18.65 -23.36
C PHE A 90 16.06 -17.32 -24.01
N ARG A 91 16.66 -16.23 -23.51
CA ARG A 91 16.40 -14.86 -23.93
C ARG A 91 17.69 -14.06 -23.87
N GLU A 92 17.99 -13.29 -24.92
CA GLU A 92 19.22 -12.49 -25.00
C GLU A 92 19.18 -11.23 -24.15
N LYS A 93 18.00 -10.71 -23.83
CA LYS A 93 17.81 -9.51 -23.01
C LYS A 93 16.63 -9.67 -22.07
N THR A 94 16.60 -8.84 -21.03
CA THR A 94 15.48 -8.78 -20.09
C THR A 94 14.36 -7.92 -20.68
N GLU A 95 13.15 -8.45 -20.73
CA GLU A 95 11.97 -7.79 -21.31
C GLU A 95 10.81 -7.77 -20.31
N GLU A 96 9.79 -6.94 -20.56
CA GLU A 96 8.57 -6.90 -19.74
C GLU A 96 7.48 -7.75 -20.39
N ASP A 97 6.86 -8.65 -19.63
CA ASP A 97 5.69 -9.42 -20.08
C ASP A 97 4.43 -8.54 -20.18
N ILE A 98 3.38 -9.02 -20.85
CA ILE A 98 2.02 -8.41 -20.86
C ILE A 98 1.46 -8.18 -19.45
N ASN A 99 1.96 -8.95 -18.47
CA ASN A 99 1.58 -8.83 -17.08
C ASN A 99 2.47 -7.89 -16.26
N GLY A 100 3.39 -7.18 -16.88
CA GLY A 100 4.28 -6.24 -16.21
C GLY A 100 5.30 -6.87 -15.28
N TYR A 101 5.61 -8.16 -15.48
CA TYR A 101 6.67 -8.87 -14.78
C TYR A 101 7.90 -8.97 -15.68
N PRO A 102 9.13 -8.88 -15.13
CA PRO A 102 10.34 -9.03 -15.91
C PRO A 102 10.51 -10.49 -16.37
N ILE A 103 10.68 -10.67 -17.68
CA ILE A 103 11.21 -11.88 -18.31
C ILE A 103 12.72 -11.70 -18.40
N TYR A 104 13.45 -12.32 -17.47
CA TYR A 104 14.90 -12.14 -17.37
C TYR A 104 15.64 -12.71 -18.58
N GLN A 105 16.73 -12.03 -18.95
CA GLN A 105 17.76 -12.57 -19.84
C GLN A 105 18.23 -13.93 -19.31
N ARG A 106 18.25 -14.92 -20.20
CA ARG A 106 18.72 -16.28 -19.95
C ARG A 106 19.55 -16.72 -21.14
N ASN A 107 20.87 -16.62 -21.00
CA ASN A 107 21.77 -17.13 -22.01
C ASN A 107 21.78 -18.67 -21.96
N CYS A 108 21.85 -19.30 -23.12
CA CYS A 108 22.09 -20.73 -23.22
C CYS A 108 23.50 -21.01 -22.69
N THR A 109 23.61 -21.97 -21.78
CA THR A 109 24.88 -22.42 -21.18
C THR A 109 25.00 -23.92 -21.33
N GLU A 110 26.21 -24.44 -21.24
CA GLU A 110 26.41 -25.88 -21.13
C GLU A 110 25.60 -26.45 -19.96
N SER A 111 24.96 -27.60 -20.20
CA SER A 111 24.21 -28.29 -19.17
C SER A 111 25.17 -28.93 -18.18
N ILE A 112 24.99 -28.68 -16.90
CA ILE A 112 25.76 -29.30 -15.84
C ILE A 112 25.02 -30.51 -15.27
N ARG A 113 25.75 -31.54 -14.87
CA ARG A 113 25.17 -32.71 -14.21
C ARG A 113 24.99 -32.44 -12.73
N VAL A 114 23.74 -32.43 -12.27
CA VAL A 114 23.37 -32.33 -10.85
C VAL A 114 22.67 -33.63 -10.45
N GLY A 115 23.42 -34.50 -9.77
CA GLY A 115 22.98 -35.87 -9.47
C GLY A 115 22.78 -36.71 -10.74
N THR A 116 21.54 -37.13 -11.00
CA THR A 116 21.14 -37.89 -12.20
C THR A 116 20.60 -37.03 -13.34
N HIS A 117 20.45 -35.71 -13.13
CA HIS A 117 19.82 -34.82 -14.10
C HIS A 117 20.83 -33.86 -14.73
N TYR A 118 20.60 -33.49 -15.99
CA TYR A 118 21.34 -32.45 -16.68
C TYR A 118 20.52 -31.17 -16.64
N LEU A 119 21.09 -30.11 -16.06
CA LEU A 119 20.41 -28.83 -15.85
C LEU A 119 21.20 -27.73 -16.53
N ASP A 120 20.50 -26.91 -17.32
CA ASP A 120 21.01 -25.69 -17.91
C ASP A 120 20.46 -24.45 -17.18
N ASN A 121 20.79 -23.27 -17.70
CA ASN A 121 20.32 -22.00 -17.15
C ASN A 121 18.79 -21.79 -17.26
N GLY A 122 18.10 -22.60 -18.07
CA GLY A 122 16.64 -22.61 -18.16
C GLY A 122 15.98 -23.07 -16.86
N TRP A 123 16.64 -23.94 -16.08
CA TRP A 123 16.14 -24.50 -14.82
C TRP A 123 16.45 -23.63 -13.58
N VAL A 124 17.20 -22.54 -13.76
CA VAL A 124 17.71 -21.74 -12.63
C VAL A 124 16.76 -20.61 -12.27
N VAL A 125 16.44 -20.49 -10.98
CA VAL A 125 15.74 -19.33 -10.43
C VAL A 125 16.73 -18.15 -10.36
N PRO A 126 16.39 -16.97 -10.90
CA PRO A 126 17.24 -15.78 -10.79
C PRO A 126 17.49 -15.42 -9.33
N TYR A 127 18.73 -15.06 -8.98
CA TYR A 127 19.09 -14.54 -7.66
C TYR A 127 20.26 -13.57 -7.79
N ASN A 128 20.63 -12.92 -6.68
CA ASN A 128 21.81 -12.06 -6.63
C ASN A 128 22.98 -12.84 -5.96
N PRO A 129 24.03 -13.22 -6.71
CA PRO A 129 25.15 -14.00 -6.20
C PRO A 129 25.86 -13.35 -5.03
N TRP A 130 26.06 -12.04 -5.11
CA TRP A 130 26.79 -11.31 -4.10
C TRP A 130 25.99 -11.22 -2.81
N LEU A 131 24.69 -10.88 -2.89
CA LEU A 131 23.81 -10.82 -1.71
C LEU A 131 23.64 -12.20 -1.06
N SER A 132 23.33 -13.23 -1.84
CA SER A 132 23.16 -14.57 -1.29
C SER A 132 24.44 -15.14 -0.69
N LYS A 133 25.60 -14.84 -1.27
CA LYS A 133 26.90 -15.24 -0.70
C LYS A 133 27.21 -14.44 0.57
N LYS A 134 27.00 -13.12 0.57
CA LYS A 134 27.29 -12.25 1.70
C LYS A 134 26.46 -12.63 2.93
N PHE A 135 25.16 -12.82 2.75
CA PHE A 135 24.24 -13.12 3.85
C PHE A 135 24.03 -14.62 4.08
N ASN A 136 24.63 -15.49 3.26
CA ASN A 136 24.41 -16.94 3.28
C ASN A 136 22.92 -17.29 3.43
N ALA A 137 22.07 -16.72 2.57
CA ALA A 137 20.63 -16.83 2.70
C ALA A 137 19.89 -16.62 1.37
N PRO A 138 18.64 -17.12 1.26
CA PRO A 138 17.80 -16.85 0.11
C PRO A 138 17.42 -15.37 0.06
N ILE A 139 18.02 -14.65 -0.91
CA ILE A 139 17.69 -13.26 -1.20
C ILE A 139 17.32 -13.18 -2.67
N ASN A 140 16.12 -12.67 -2.93
CA ASN A 140 15.62 -12.49 -4.28
C ASN A 140 15.36 -11.00 -4.52
N VAL A 141 15.94 -10.48 -5.61
CA VAL A 141 15.84 -9.10 -6.05
C VAL A 141 15.05 -9.08 -7.35
N LYS A 142 13.95 -8.33 -7.39
CA LYS A 142 13.13 -8.14 -8.58
C LYS A 142 13.15 -6.68 -8.99
N VAL A 143 13.25 -6.43 -10.29
CA VAL A 143 13.03 -5.10 -10.84
C VAL A 143 11.54 -4.79 -10.77
N CYS A 144 11.20 -3.60 -10.27
CA CYS A 144 9.83 -3.12 -10.14
C CYS A 144 9.51 -2.16 -11.28
N ALA A 145 9.28 -2.71 -12.48
CA ALA A 145 9.04 -1.91 -13.68
C ALA A 145 7.58 -1.45 -13.82
N SER A 146 6.63 -2.16 -13.19
CA SER A 146 5.19 -1.94 -13.36
C SER A 146 4.45 -1.66 -12.05
N ILE A 147 3.28 -1.02 -12.16
CA ILE A 147 2.39 -0.80 -11.00
C ILE A 147 1.88 -2.11 -10.38
N LYS A 148 1.90 -3.22 -11.15
CA LYS A 148 1.53 -4.55 -10.64
C LYS A 148 2.54 -5.04 -9.60
N CYS A 149 3.84 -4.74 -9.77
CA CYS A 149 4.86 -5.03 -8.76
C CYS A 149 4.62 -4.26 -7.45
N VAL A 150 4.15 -3.02 -7.53
CA VAL A 150 3.76 -2.22 -6.35
C VAL A 150 2.54 -2.82 -5.64
N LYS A 151 1.52 -3.23 -6.39
CA LYS A 151 0.36 -3.95 -5.83
C LYS A 151 0.80 -5.24 -5.12
N TYR A 152 1.77 -5.94 -5.68
CA TYR A 152 2.34 -7.14 -5.07
C TYR A 152 3.02 -6.84 -3.73
N LEU A 153 3.81 -5.76 -3.60
CA LEU A 153 4.38 -5.34 -2.31
C LEU A 153 3.28 -5.07 -1.27
N TYR A 154 2.28 -4.28 -1.63
CA TYR A 154 1.16 -3.97 -0.72
C TYR A 154 0.36 -5.20 -0.33
N LYS A 155 0.25 -6.20 -1.22
CA LYS A 155 -0.29 -7.50 -0.86
C LYS A 155 0.51 -8.11 0.29
N TYR A 156 1.84 -8.13 0.30
CA TYR A 156 2.58 -8.71 1.44
C TYR A 156 2.50 -7.89 2.73
N VAL A 157 2.38 -6.57 2.62
CA VAL A 157 2.25 -5.69 3.80
C VAL A 157 0.85 -5.77 4.42
N TYR A 158 -0.20 -5.87 3.60
CA TYR A 158 -1.59 -5.80 4.05
C TYR A 158 -2.35 -7.12 3.97
N LYS A 159 -1.77 -8.17 3.38
CA LYS A 159 -2.30 -9.53 3.53
C LYS A 159 -2.07 -9.89 4.99
N GLY A 160 -3.13 -9.78 5.77
CA GLY A 160 -3.12 -10.11 7.19
C GLY A 160 -2.71 -11.57 7.42
N HIS A 161 -2.57 -11.92 8.68
CA HIS A 161 -2.32 -13.30 9.09
C HIS A 161 -3.40 -14.25 8.57
N ASP A 162 -3.01 -15.50 8.36
CA ASP A 162 -3.96 -16.55 8.08
C ASP A 162 -4.99 -16.58 9.23
N ALA A 163 -6.26 -16.43 8.86
CA ALA A 163 -7.37 -16.38 9.78
C ALA A 163 -8.20 -17.66 9.63
N ALA A 164 -8.66 -18.17 10.76
CA ALA A 164 -9.57 -19.31 10.81
C ALA A 164 -10.78 -18.92 11.65
N SER A 165 -11.96 -18.97 11.02
CA SER A 165 -13.24 -18.78 11.69
C SER A 165 -13.78 -20.14 12.08
N ARG A 166 -14.11 -20.32 13.36
CA ARG A 166 -14.76 -21.52 13.88
C ARG A 166 -16.17 -21.15 14.34
N ARG A 167 -17.18 -21.87 13.87
CA ARG A 167 -18.53 -21.77 14.41
C ARG A 167 -18.74 -22.84 15.48
N PHE A 168 -19.30 -22.46 16.62
CA PHE A 168 -19.79 -23.38 17.63
C PHE A 168 -21.28 -23.60 17.42
N GLU A 169 -21.72 -24.86 17.32
CA GLU A 169 -23.13 -25.23 17.30
C GLU A 169 -23.54 -25.67 18.72
N ASN A 170 -24.49 -24.96 19.32
CA ASN A 170 -25.13 -25.36 20.56
C ASN A 170 -26.51 -25.93 20.21
N ASP A 171 -26.67 -27.25 20.25
CA ASP A 171 -27.84 -27.96 19.74
C ASP A 171 -29.17 -27.73 20.50
N ASN A 172 -29.25 -26.88 21.55
CA ASN A 172 -30.42 -26.88 22.46
C ASN A 172 -30.84 -25.55 23.10
N THR A 173 -30.56 -24.37 22.51
CA THR A 173 -31.08 -23.08 23.05
C THR A 173 -31.72 -22.22 21.97
N LEU A 174 -32.96 -21.77 22.23
CA LEU A 174 -33.73 -20.79 21.42
C LEU A 174 -33.13 -19.37 21.45
N ASP A 175 -32.19 -19.13 22.35
CA ASP A 175 -31.41 -17.90 22.46
C ASP A 175 -30.12 -18.06 21.63
N HIS A 176 -30.22 -17.73 20.34
CA HIS A 176 -29.12 -17.87 19.38
C HIS A 176 -28.42 -16.52 19.20
N ASP A 177 -27.39 -16.25 20.00
CA ASP A 177 -26.49 -15.13 19.76
C ASP A 177 -25.49 -15.48 18.65
N GLU A 178 -25.73 -14.97 17.43
CA GLU A 178 -24.87 -15.20 16.27
C GLU A 178 -23.42 -14.71 16.49
N ILE A 179 -23.23 -13.67 17.31
CA ILE A 179 -21.91 -13.07 17.58
C ILE A 179 -21.08 -13.98 18.50
N LEU A 180 -21.71 -14.60 19.51
CA LEU A 180 -21.03 -15.56 20.40
C LEU A 180 -20.78 -16.92 19.74
N SER A 181 -21.50 -17.23 18.67
CA SER A 181 -21.36 -18.51 17.95
C SER A 181 -20.12 -18.58 17.05
N LEU A 182 -19.40 -17.47 16.83
CA LEU A 182 -18.27 -17.38 15.92
C LEU A 182 -16.98 -17.01 16.67
N LEU A 183 -15.96 -17.87 16.58
CA LEU A 183 -14.60 -17.57 17.02
C LEU A 183 -13.70 -17.33 15.82
N ASP A 184 -13.29 -16.09 15.63
CA ASP A 184 -12.27 -15.71 14.66
C ASP A 184 -10.87 -15.77 15.31
N GLY A 185 -10.09 -16.78 14.93
CA GLY A 185 -8.69 -16.92 15.31
C GLY A 185 -7.74 -16.42 14.22
N ARG A 186 -6.59 -15.86 14.62
CA ARG A 186 -5.50 -15.51 13.69
C ARG A 186 -4.25 -16.31 14.05
N TYR A 187 -3.63 -16.93 13.05
CA TYR A 187 -2.38 -17.66 13.23
C TYR A 187 -1.19 -16.68 13.29
N VAL A 188 -0.35 -16.82 14.31
CA VAL A 188 0.91 -16.08 14.42
C VAL A 188 2.03 -17.10 14.58
N SER A 189 3.03 -17.03 13.70
CA SER A 189 4.19 -17.93 13.79
C SER A 189 5.08 -17.59 14.99
N ALA A 190 5.82 -18.55 15.55
CA ALA A 190 6.67 -18.32 16.71
C ALA A 190 7.75 -17.23 16.48
N PRO A 191 8.47 -17.17 15.34
CA PRO A 191 9.42 -16.09 15.06
C PRO A 191 8.75 -14.72 14.97
N GLU A 192 7.53 -14.66 14.42
CA GLU A 192 6.76 -13.42 14.34
C GLU A 192 6.27 -12.95 15.72
N ALA A 193 5.81 -13.87 16.57
CA ALA A 193 5.47 -13.57 17.94
C ALA A 193 6.68 -13.00 18.69
N MET A 194 7.85 -13.60 18.52
CA MET A 194 9.09 -13.08 19.12
C MET A 194 9.51 -11.73 18.53
N TRP A 195 9.32 -11.50 17.23
CA TRP A 195 9.55 -10.19 16.61
C TRP A 195 8.71 -9.09 17.29
N ARG A 196 7.44 -9.39 17.58
CA ARG A 196 6.52 -8.50 18.29
C ARG A 196 6.89 -8.29 19.76
N LEU A 197 7.21 -9.36 20.48
CA LEU A 197 7.60 -9.28 21.90
C LEU A 197 8.91 -8.50 22.10
N ASN A 198 9.82 -8.53 21.12
CA ASN A 198 11.01 -7.68 21.12
C ASN A 198 10.75 -6.27 20.58
N GLU A 199 9.49 -5.89 20.31
CA GLU A 199 9.07 -4.58 19.82
C GLU A 199 9.77 -4.15 18.51
N PHE A 200 10.17 -5.11 17.68
CA PHE A 200 10.78 -4.80 16.40
C PHE A 200 9.73 -4.28 15.41
N ASN A 201 10.05 -3.20 14.71
CA ASN A 201 9.18 -2.63 13.69
C ASN A 201 8.85 -3.67 12.60
N ILE A 202 7.56 -4.00 12.45
CA ILE A 202 7.06 -4.91 11.41
C ILE A 202 7.00 -4.21 10.05
N SER A 203 6.62 -2.94 10.05
CA SER A 203 6.57 -2.11 8.85
C SER A 203 7.03 -0.70 9.20
N GLY A 204 7.83 -0.11 8.31
CA GLY A 204 8.19 1.30 8.34
C GLY A 204 7.31 2.07 7.37
N LYS A 205 6.83 3.23 7.79
CA LYS A 205 6.20 4.21 6.90
C LYS A 205 7.06 5.47 6.94
N SER A 206 7.51 5.93 5.78
CA SER A 206 8.24 7.20 5.70
C SER A 206 7.36 8.41 6.00
N HIS A 207 6.04 8.28 5.80
CA HIS A 207 5.07 9.37 5.92
C HIS A 207 3.88 8.98 6.76
N THR A 208 3.37 9.95 7.50
CA THR A 208 2.07 9.85 8.16
C THR A 208 0.98 10.23 7.16
N VAL A 209 -0.01 9.37 6.98
CA VAL A 209 -1.15 9.65 6.10
C VAL A 209 -2.28 10.23 6.94
N VAL A 210 -2.68 11.47 6.64
CA VAL A 210 -3.83 12.13 7.25
C VAL A 210 -5.02 11.98 6.32
N LEU A 211 -6.06 11.30 6.81
CA LEU A 211 -7.30 11.15 6.05
C LEU A 211 -8.13 12.45 6.16
N LEU A 212 -8.37 13.07 5.02
CA LEU A 212 -9.17 14.27 4.87
C LEU A 212 -10.59 13.87 4.47
N VAL A 213 -11.57 14.25 5.29
CA VAL A 213 -12.96 13.85 5.06
C VAL A 213 -13.54 14.61 3.88
N VAL A 214 -14.43 13.96 3.13
CA VAL A 214 -15.15 14.59 2.02
C VAL A 214 -16.63 14.26 2.21
N HIS A 215 -17.43 15.29 2.43
CA HIS A 215 -18.87 15.21 2.58
C HIS A 215 -19.52 16.47 2.02
N LEU A 216 -20.80 16.37 1.66
CA LEU A 216 -21.62 17.51 1.27
C LEU A 216 -22.03 18.32 2.51
N PRO A 217 -22.54 19.56 2.34
CA PRO A 217 -23.13 20.31 3.45
C PRO A 217 -24.14 19.45 4.22
N ASP A 218 -24.02 19.43 5.55
CA ASP A 218 -24.90 18.73 6.48
C ASP A 218 -25.04 17.20 6.27
N GLN A 219 -24.10 16.59 5.55
CA GLN A 219 -24.04 15.14 5.32
C GLN A 219 -22.81 14.49 5.95
N GLN A 220 -22.40 14.94 7.15
CA GLN A 220 -21.29 14.32 7.88
C GLN A 220 -21.68 12.93 8.37
N ALA A 221 -20.81 11.93 8.16
CA ALA A 221 -21.00 10.62 8.74
C ALA A 221 -20.68 10.64 10.24
N THR A 222 -21.58 10.08 11.07
CA THR A 222 -21.41 9.95 12.51
C THR A 222 -21.71 8.54 12.99
N VAL A 223 -21.06 8.14 14.08
CA VAL A 223 -21.31 6.87 14.77
C VAL A 223 -22.03 7.18 16.08
N TYR A 224 -23.12 6.48 16.34
CA TYR A 224 -23.93 6.61 17.55
C TYR A 224 -24.06 5.25 18.25
N GLN A 225 -24.42 5.30 19.54
CA GLN A 225 -24.89 4.13 20.27
C GLN A 225 -26.42 4.12 20.22
N ASP A 226 -27.00 2.92 20.17
CA ASP A 226 -28.45 2.73 20.14
C ASP A 226 -29.13 3.50 21.28
N GLY A 227 -30.12 4.33 20.94
CA GLY A 227 -30.84 5.21 21.87
C GLY A 227 -30.20 6.58 22.12
N LEU A 228 -29.07 6.92 21.48
CA LEU A 228 -28.41 8.23 21.54
C LEU A 228 -28.32 8.92 20.17
N GLU A 229 -29.25 8.63 19.26
CA GLU A 229 -29.29 9.14 17.89
C GLU A 229 -29.38 10.67 17.86
N GLU A 230 -30.41 11.22 18.52
CA GLU A 230 -30.71 12.65 18.48
C GLU A 230 -29.58 13.50 19.09
N GLU A 231 -29.04 13.08 20.24
CA GLU A 231 -27.90 13.75 20.86
C GLU A 231 -26.66 13.68 19.96
N THR A 232 -26.45 12.56 19.27
CA THR A 232 -25.32 12.42 18.34
C THR A 232 -25.46 13.34 17.14
N VAL A 233 -26.66 13.48 16.57
CA VAL A 233 -26.94 14.43 15.49
C VAL A 233 -26.73 15.87 15.95
N ALA A 234 -27.21 16.25 17.15
CA ALA A 234 -27.00 17.58 17.71
C ALA A 234 -25.51 17.90 17.94
N ARG A 235 -24.73 16.92 18.43
CA ARG A 235 -23.28 17.05 18.57
C ARG A 235 -22.57 17.11 17.21
N ALA A 236 -23.06 16.40 16.20
CA ALA A 236 -22.52 16.42 14.85
C ALA A 236 -22.64 17.81 14.20
N ALA A 237 -23.80 18.46 14.39
CA ALA A 237 -24.09 19.78 13.83
C ALA A 237 -23.14 20.88 14.35
N THR A 238 -22.63 20.73 15.58
CA THR A 238 -21.71 21.70 16.20
C THR A 238 -20.23 21.34 16.00
N ARG A 239 -19.91 20.10 15.65
CA ARG A 239 -18.54 19.63 15.46
C ARG A 239 -18.00 20.03 14.09
N GLN A 240 -16.80 20.60 14.08
CA GLN A 240 -16.06 20.80 12.84
C GLN A 240 -15.35 19.51 12.43
N THR A 241 -15.45 19.18 11.14
CA THR A 241 -14.70 18.10 10.51
C THR A 241 -13.37 18.65 9.97
N THR A 242 -12.45 17.77 9.53
CA THR A 242 -11.22 18.24 8.88
C THR A 242 -11.49 19.09 7.64
N LEU A 243 -12.65 18.90 6.98
CA LEU A 243 -13.12 19.70 5.86
C LEU A 243 -13.70 21.04 6.33
N THR A 244 -14.68 21.05 7.23
CA THR A 244 -15.33 22.32 7.61
C THR A 244 -14.37 23.23 8.39
N ALA A 245 -13.44 22.65 9.15
CA ALA A 245 -12.38 23.42 9.80
C ALA A 245 -11.35 23.99 8.81
N TRP A 246 -11.19 23.42 7.61
CA TRP A 246 -10.21 23.91 6.62
C TRP A 246 -10.56 25.28 6.08
N PHE A 247 -11.85 25.61 6.02
CA PHE A 247 -12.32 26.93 5.64
C PHE A 247 -11.86 28.04 6.58
N GLU A 248 -11.58 27.72 7.84
CA GLU A 248 -11.29 28.72 8.86
C GLU A 248 -9.89 29.34 8.74
N PRO A 249 -8.79 28.57 8.56
CA PRO A 249 -7.51 29.13 8.14
C PRO A 249 -7.62 29.98 6.88
N ASN A 250 -8.38 29.53 5.88
CA ASN A 250 -8.56 30.27 4.64
C ASN A 250 -9.29 31.61 4.83
N LYS A 251 -9.99 31.85 5.94
CA LYS A 251 -10.53 33.20 6.22
C LYS A 251 -9.51 34.13 6.86
N ASN A 252 -8.61 33.57 7.67
CA ASN A 252 -7.83 34.32 8.65
C ASN A 252 -6.33 34.41 8.30
N ASP A 253 -5.84 33.54 7.42
CA ASP A 253 -4.42 33.34 7.18
C ASP A 253 -4.10 33.34 5.69
N GLN A 254 -3.34 34.34 5.25
CA GLN A 254 -3.03 34.55 3.83
C GLN A 254 -2.15 33.43 3.25
N ASP A 255 -1.37 32.72 4.08
CA ASP A 255 -0.56 31.59 3.62
C ASP A 255 -1.44 30.40 3.18
N SER A 256 -2.54 30.17 3.90
CA SER A 256 -3.43 29.03 3.65
C SER A 256 -4.12 29.09 2.29
N HIS A 257 -4.26 30.29 1.73
CA HIS A 257 -4.78 30.52 0.38
C HIS A 257 -3.94 29.86 -0.70
N ASN A 258 -2.67 29.56 -0.43
CA ASN A 258 -1.76 28.98 -1.42
C ASN A 258 -1.76 27.44 -1.41
N TYR A 259 -2.56 26.80 -0.56
CA TYR A 259 -2.56 25.35 -0.39
C TYR A 259 -3.89 24.72 -0.82
N LEU A 260 -3.80 23.61 -1.57
CA LEU A 260 -4.95 22.75 -1.84
C LEU A 260 -5.36 22.04 -0.57
N TYR A 261 -6.62 21.58 -0.51
CA TYR A 261 -7.12 20.83 0.63
C TYR A 261 -6.24 19.60 0.97
N THR A 262 -5.71 18.91 -0.05
CA THR A 262 -4.80 17.77 0.12
C THR A 262 -3.44 18.12 0.72
N ASP A 263 -3.03 19.37 0.61
CA ASP A 263 -1.68 19.81 0.96
C ASP A 263 -1.65 20.40 2.37
N ILE A 264 -2.81 20.79 2.91
CA ILE A 264 -2.96 21.36 4.25
C ILE A 264 -2.24 20.55 5.34
N PRO A 265 -2.29 19.21 5.39
CA PRO A 265 -1.57 18.46 6.43
C PRO A 265 -0.04 18.65 6.45
N HIS A 266 0.57 19.08 5.34
CA HIS A 266 1.98 19.44 5.29
C HIS A 266 2.26 20.72 6.09
N TYR A 267 1.32 21.68 6.10
CA TYR A 267 1.51 23.01 6.68
C TYR A 267 0.77 23.20 8.00
N TYR A 268 -0.26 22.40 8.27
CA TYR A 268 -1.11 22.50 9.45
C TYR A 268 -1.29 21.13 10.12
N ILE A 269 -1.51 21.14 11.43
CA ILE A 269 -1.90 19.98 12.23
C ILE A 269 -3.36 20.18 12.67
N PHE A 270 -4.18 19.16 12.49
CA PHE A 270 -5.55 19.16 13.00
C PHE A 270 -5.56 18.78 14.48
N ASN A 271 -6.03 19.69 15.32
CA ASN A 271 -6.23 19.44 16.74
C ASN A 271 -7.64 18.86 16.95
N THR A 272 -7.73 17.57 17.23
CA THR A 272 -9.00 16.86 17.41
C THR A 272 -9.79 17.32 18.64
N SER A 273 -9.13 17.85 19.68
CA SER A 273 -9.85 18.37 20.86
C SER A 273 -10.46 19.73 20.60
N ALA A 274 -9.73 20.61 19.90
CA ALA A 274 -10.20 21.94 19.54
C ALA A 274 -11.00 21.98 18.22
N MET A 275 -10.98 20.90 17.44
CA MET A 275 -11.54 20.77 16.09
C MET A 275 -11.05 21.85 15.11
N LYS A 276 -9.76 22.20 15.18
CA LYS A 276 -9.18 23.30 14.40
C LYS A 276 -7.82 22.93 13.81
N TRP A 277 -7.52 23.52 12.66
CA TRP A 277 -6.19 23.48 12.07
C TRP A 277 -5.28 24.53 12.71
N GLN A 278 -4.06 24.12 13.06
CA GLN A 278 -3.03 24.98 13.64
C GLN A 278 -1.75 24.91 12.80
N LYS A 279 -1.06 26.03 12.59
CA LYS A 279 0.19 26.05 11.83
C LYS A 279 1.18 25.05 12.41
N ARG A 280 1.69 24.19 11.54
CA ARG A 280 2.68 23.18 11.89
C ARG A 280 4.03 23.84 12.06
N GLN A 281 4.73 23.48 13.13
CA GLN A 281 6.08 23.99 13.40
C GLN A 281 7.18 23.15 12.73
N ARG A 282 7.01 21.82 12.63
CA ARG A 282 8.01 20.88 12.10
C ARG A 282 7.37 19.63 11.47
N GLY A 283 8.12 18.95 10.60
CA GLY A 283 7.79 17.61 10.09
C GLY A 283 6.71 17.58 9.01
N GLY A 284 6.45 18.69 8.33
CA GLY A 284 5.45 18.79 7.26
C GLY A 284 5.74 17.92 6.05
N GLU A 285 7.02 17.85 5.69
CA GLU A 285 7.53 17.07 4.54
C GLU A 285 7.27 15.56 4.68
N GLN A 286 7.00 15.06 5.88
CA GLN A 286 6.74 13.63 6.15
C GLN A 286 5.24 13.34 6.35
N VAL A 287 4.35 14.19 5.84
CA VAL A 287 2.90 14.07 6.03
C VAL A 287 2.17 14.17 4.71
N ILE A 288 1.30 13.19 4.42
CA ILE A 288 0.53 13.17 3.18
C ILE A 288 -0.95 13.29 3.51
N GLY A 289 -1.60 14.34 3.02
CA GLY A 289 -3.07 14.43 3.03
C GLY A 289 -3.69 13.54 1.97
N ARG A 290 -4.69 12.74 2.35
CA ARG A 290 -5.44 11.90 1.40
C ARG A 290 -6.94 12.04 1.60
N MET A 291 -7.62 12.35 0.51
CA MET A 291 -9.08 12.25 0.45
C MET A 291 -9.50 10.80 0.12
N PRO A 292 -10.62 10.31 0.69
CA PRO A 292 -11.20 9.02 0.33
C PRO A 292 -11.53 8.98 -1.17
N VAL A 293 -11.59 7.77 -1.72
CA VAL A 293 -12.14 7.56 -3.07
C VAL A 293 -13.65 7.73 -2.97
N VAL A 294 -14.22 8.54 -3.86
CA VAL A 294 -15.67 8.75 -3.96
C VAL A 294 -16.15 8.17 -5.29
N SER A 295 -17.16 7.30 -5.21
CA SER A 295 -17.78 6.69 -6.39
C SER A 295 -18.38 7.76 -7.30
N ILE A 296 -18.32 7.55 -8.61
CA ILE A 296 -18.97 8.45 -9.59
C ILE A 296 -20.50 8.44 -9.41
N GLN A 297 -21.07 7.36 -8.86
CA GLN A 297 -22.50 7.27 -8.53
C GLN A 297 -22.91 8.25 -7.42
N ASP A 298 -21.98 8.65 -6.55
CA ASP A 298 -22.16 9.72 -5.57
C ASP A 298 -21.71 11.03 -6.22
N SER A 299 -22.52 11.49 -7.20
CA SER A 299 -22.14 12.50 -8.20
C SER A 299 -21.61 13.79 -7.56
N GLU A 300 -22.41 14.45 -6.74
CA GLU A 300 -22.05 15.75 -6.15
C GLU A 300 -20.81 15.66 -5.24
N ARG A 301 -20.66 14.57 -4.47
CA ARG A 301 -19.48 14.37 -3.62
C ARG A 301 -18.24 14.06 -4.47
N HIS A 302 -18.42 13.38 -5.61
CA HIS A 302 -17.34 13.13 -6.56
C HIS A 302 -16.83 14.43 -7.17
N TYR A 303 -17.72 15.32 -7.62
CA TYR A 303 -17.36 16.63 -8.17
C TYR A 303 -16.75 17.56 -7.11
N LEU A 304 -17.29 17.56 -5.89
CA LEU A 304 -16.69 18.26 -4.77
C LEU A 304 -15.23 17.82 -4.53
N ARG A 305 -14.97 16.51 -4.59
CA ARG A 305 -13.60 15.96 -4.48
C ARG A 305 -12.68 16.44 -5.61
N LEU A 306 -13.20 16.61 -6.83
CA LEU A 306 -12.43 17.17 -7.95
C LEU A 306 -12.07 18.63 -7.70
N LEU A 307 -13.01 19.43 -7.22
CA LEU A 307 -12.79 20.84 -6.88
C LEU A 307 -11.71 21.00 -5.79
N PHE A 308 -11.72 20.15 -4.76
CA PHE A 308 -10.67 20.16 -3.72
C PHE A 308 -9.24 19.91 -4.25
N LEU A 309 -9.10 19.28 -5.43
CA LEU A 309 -7.80 19.05 -6.07
C LEU A 309 -7.33 20.22 -6.95
N ARG A 310 -8.16 21.25 -7.12
CA ARG A 310 -7.92 22.34 -8.09
C ARG A 310 -8.06 23.73 -7.48
N LYS A 311 -9.03 23.92 -6.59
CA LYS A 311 -9.33 25.23 -6.01
C LYS A 311 -8.51 25.47 -4.75
N LEU A 312 -7.79 26.57 -4.76
CA LEU A 312 -6.97 27.07 -3.67
C LEU A 312 -7.79 28.01 -2.77
N GLY A 313 -7.47 28.04 -1.48
CA GLY A 313 -7.98 29.05 -0.54
C GLY A 313 -9.49 29.11 -0.34
N ALA A 314 -10.24 28.06 -0.64
CA ALA A 314 -11.69 28.13 -0.56
C ALA A 314 -12.16 28.38 0.88
N VAL A 315 -13.08 29.33 1.09
CA VAL A 315 -13.55 29.74 2.44
C VAL A 315 -14.92 29.18 2.83
N SER A 316 -15.61 28.52 1.90
CA SER A 316 -16.90 27.87 2.13
C SER A 316 -17.23 26.88 1.01
N PHE A 317 -18.31 26.12 1.18
CA PHE A 317 -18.87 25.29 0.10
C PHE A 317 -19.38 26.13 -1.08
N ASP A 318 -19.96 27.30 -0.83
CA ASP A 318 -20.42 28.19 -1.91
C ASP A 318 -19.25 28.80 -2.66
N ASP A 319 -18.16 29.12 -1.98
CA ASP A 319 -16.94 29.51 -2.64
C ASP A 319 -16.44 28.38 -3.53
N LEU A 320 -16.42 27.11 -3.09
CA LEU A 320 -16.07 25.98 -3.97
C LEU A 320 -16.92 25.90 -5.24
N LYS A 321 -18.20 26.29 -5.19
CA LYS A 321 -19.11 26.37 -6.36
C LYS A 321 -18.95 27.65 -7.19
N THR A 322 -18.17 28.62 -6.73
CA THR A 322 -18.01 29.90 -7.41
C THR A 322 -16.93 29.81 -8.49
N VAL A 323 -17.33 30.07 -9.73
CA VAL A 323 -16.46 30.13 -10.93
C VAL A 323 -16.68 31.47 -11.60
N ASP A 324 -15.61 32.22 -11.86
CA ASP A 324 -15.66 33.56 -12.47
C ASP A 324 -16.65 34.55 -11.79
N GLY A 325 -16.80 34.43 -10.47
CA GLY A 325 -17.71 35.26 -9.67
C GLY A 325 -19.18 34.81 -9.67
N ILE A 326 -19.53 33.73 -10.38
CA ILE A 326 -20.87 33.16 -10.42
C ILE A 326 -20.93 31.94 -9.49
N VAL A 327 -21.86 31.95 -8.53
CA VAL A 327 -22.11 30.81 -7.64
C VAL A 327 -22.98 29.79 -8.37
N CYS A 328 -22.42 28.60 -8.63
CA CYS A 328 -23.18 27.51 -9.24
C CYS A 328 -24.15 26.86 -8.25
N ASN A 329 -25.20 26.23 -8.77
CA ASN A 329 -26.16 25.49 -7.95
C ASN A 329 -25.58 24.18 -7.42
N THR A 330 -24.78 23.50 -8.26
CA THR A 330 -24.18 22.19 -7.98
C THR A 330 -22.67 22.22 -8.14
N PHE A 331 -21.98 21.27 -7.48
CA PHE A 331 -20.54 21.09 -7.66
C PHE A 331 -20.23 20.56 -9.07
N GLN A 332 -21.15 19.78 -9.66
CA GLN A 332 -21.04 19.36 -11.06
C GLN A 332 -20.95 20.56 -12.00
N GLN A 333 -21.89 21.50 -11.90
CA GLN A 333 -21.92 22.68 -12.77
C GLN A 333 -20.65 23.52 -12.63
N ALA A 334 -20.12 23.67 -11.41
CA ALA A 334 -18.85 24.34 -11.18
C ALA A 334 -17.68 23.62 -11.87
N CYS A 335 -17.67 22.28 -11.89
CA CYS A 335 -16.66 21.51 -12.62
C CYS A 335 -16.81 21.68 -14.14
N GLU A 336 -18.03 21.72 -14.66
CA GLU A 336 -18.32 21.96 -16.09
C GLU A 336 -17.83 23.34 -16.51
N MET A 337 -18.13 24.39 -15.75
CA MET A 337 -17.68 25.75 -16.04
C MET A 337 -16.14 25.91 -15.95
N GLN A 338 -15.47 25.13 -15.09
CA GLN A 338 -14.00 25.08 -15.03
C GLN A 338 -13.37 24.22 -16.15
N GLY A 339 -14.17 23.61 -17.03
CA GLY A 339 -13.68 22.70 -18.08
C GLY A 339 -13.05 21.42 -17.52
N LEU A 340 -13.42 21.01 -16.30
CA LEU A 340 -12.92 19.79 -15.67
C LEU A 340 -13.65 18.54 -16.16
N LEU A 341 -14.85 18.71 -16.74
CA LEU A 341 -15.61 17.64 -17.38
C LEU A 341 -15.53 17.84 -18.88
N GLU A 342 -15.13 16.79 -19.61
CA GLU A 342 -15.36 16.72 -21.05
C GLU A 342 -16.87 16.53 -21.24
N GLY A 343 -17.56 17.61 -21.62
CA GLY A 343 -18.96 17.55 -21.99
C GLY A 343 -19.10 17.16 -23.46
N ASP A 344 -20.20 16.46 -23.79
CA ASP A 344 -20.63 16.26 -25.18
C ASP A 344 -21.14 17.57 -25.83
N GLN A 345 -20.97 18.71 -25.16
CA GLN A 345 -21.40 20.03 -25.62
C GLN A 345 -20.86 20.36 -27.01
N HIS A 346 -19.61 19.96 -27.30
CA HIS A 346 -19.02 20.11 -28.62
C HIS A 346 -19.78 19.30 -29.70
N TRP A 347 -20.28 18.11 -29.35
CA TRP A 347 -21.13 17.31 -30.25
C TRP A 347 -22.49 17.96 -30.48
N TYR A 348 -23.12 18.51 -29.44
CA TYR A 348 -24.38 19.23 -29.58
C TYR A 348 -24.24 20.54 -30.37
N GLU A 349 -23.14 21.27 -30.21
CA GLU A 349 -22.82 22.47 -30.98
C GLU A 349 -22.61 22.14 -32.46
N ILE A 350 -21.83 21.09 -32.78
CA ILE A 350 -21.65 20.58 -34.15
C ILE A 350 -22.99 20.13 -34.76
N LEU A 351 -23.83 19.41 -34.00
CA LEU A 351 -25.13 18.95 -34.48
C LEU A 351 -26.10 20.13 -34.72
N ASN A 352 -26.07 21.16 -33.88
CA ASN A 352 -26.89 22.36 -34.06
C ASN A 352 -26.41 23.21 -35.24
N GLU A 353 -25.10 23.32 -35.47
CA GLU A 353 -24.52 23.96 -36.65
C GLU A 353 -24.95 23.23 -37.94
N ALA A 354 -24.93 21.90 -37.93
CA ALA A 354 -25.39 21.07 -39.04
C ALA A 354 -26.91 21.15 -39.32
N ILE A 355 -27.72 21.57 -38.34
CA ILE A 355 -29.16 21.83 -38.52
C ILE A 355 -29.42 23.23 -39.11
N GLN A 356 -28.48 24.17 -38.93
CA GLN A 356 -28.59 25.55 -39.42
C GLN A 356 -27.98 25.76 -40.81
N THR A 357 -27.33 24.73 -41.37
CA THR A 357 -26.76 24.70 -42.73
C THR A 357 -27.62 23.82 -43.62
#